data_AF-A0A0G4B4J3-F1
#
_entry.id   AF-A0A0G4B4J3-F1
#
_cell.length_a   1.000
_cell.length_b   1.000
_cell.length_c   1.000
_cell.angle_alpha   90.00
_cell.angle_beta   90.00
_cell.angle_gamma   90.00
#
_symmetry.space_group_name_H-M   'P 1'
#
loop_
_entity.id
_entity.type
_entity.pdbx_description
1 polymer ?
#
loop_
_entity_poly.entity_id
_entity_poly.type
_entity_poly.pdbx_seq_one_letter_code
_entity_poly.pdbx_strand_id
1 'polypeptide(L)'
;MNHFANEQAKETGDRIGVDWDVFSLEEFTLGMNVELEHGSHDPETNITNDDPILTGKIAFAHLKEIPNYYKLLEQIEEEAERD
;
A
#
# COMPACT_ATOMS: atom_id res chain seq x y z
N MET A 1 1.17 0.78 16.71
CA MET A 1 0.55 0.73 15.38
C MET A 1 1.09 -0.48 14.67
N ASN A 2 0.23 -1.27 14.03
CA ASN A 2 0.67 -2.30 13.09
C ASN A 2 1.20 -1.57 11.85
N HIS A 3 2.34 -2.01 11.34
CA HIS A 3 2.97 -1.49 10.13
C HIS A 3 3.70 -2.66 9.46
N PHE A 4 3.58 -2.75 8.14
CA PHE A 4 4.29 -3.73 7.33
C PHE A 4 5.75 -3.35 7.16
N ALA A 5 6.66 -4.13 7.74
CA ALA A 5 8.08 -4.01 7.44
C ALA A 5 8.37 -4.44 5.99
N ASN A 6 9.47 -3.94 5.41
CA ASN A 6 9.91 -4.31 4.04
C ASN A 6 10.01 -5.82 3.84
N GLU A 7 10.41 -6.59 4.85
CA GLU A 7 10.47 -8.05 4.77
C GLU A 7 9.07 -8.66 4.59
N GLN A 8 8.09 -8.24 5.41
CA GLN A 8 6.71 -8.73 5.32
C GLN A 8 6.02 -8.27 4.02
N ALA A 9 6.29 -7.03 3.58
CA ALA A 9 5.81 -6.53 2.30
C ALA A 9 6.42 -7.34 1.15
N LYS A 10 7.72 -7.63 1.19
CA LYS A 10 8.37 -8.46 0.18
C LYS A 10 7.78 -9.88 0.14
N GLU A 11 7.61 -10.53 1.29
CA GLU A 11 6.98 -11.86 1.38
C GLU A 11 5.56 -11.85 0.80
N THR A 12 4.79 -10.81 1.08
CA THR A 12 3.44 -10.62 0.53
C THR A 12 3.49 -10.45 -0.99
N GLY A 13 4.37 -9.57 -1.48
CA GLY A 13 4.57 -9.32 -2.90
C GLY A 13 5.00 -10.57 -3.67
N ASP A 14 5.93 -11.35 -3.11
CA ASP A 14 6.37 -12.64 -3.66
C ASP A 14 5.18 -13.61 -3.78
N ARG A 15 4.28 -13.65 -2.79
CA ARG A 15 3.09 -14.52 -2.78
C ARG A 15 2.01 -14.10 -3.78
N ILE A 16 1.91 -12.81 -4.11
CA ILE A 16 0.90 -12.29 -5.05
C ILE A 16 1.46 -12.05 -6.46
N GLY A 17 2.75 -12.33 -6.67
CA GLY A 17 3.40 -12.27 -7.99
C GLY A 17 3.81 -10.87 -8.41
N VAL A 18 4.27 -10.03 -7.49
CA VAL A 18 4.91 -8.74 -7.82
C VAL A 18 6.23 -9.00 -8.53
N ASP A 19 6.41 -8.32 -9.67
CA ASP A 19 7.67 -8.33 -10.41
C ASP A 19 8.56 -7.19 -9.91
N TRP A 20 9.59 -7.53 -9.13
CA TRP A 20 10.50 -6.55 -8.53
C TRP A 20 11.46 -5.88 -9.53
N ASP A 21 11.55 -6.38 -10.76
CA ASP A 21 12.27 -5.68 -11.84
C ASP A 21 11.42 -4.53 -12.42
N VAL A 22 10.10 -4.55 -12.17
CA VAL A 22 9.13 -3.54 -12.65
C VAL A 22 8.68 -2.61 -11.52
N PHE A 23 8.43 -3.15 -10.33
CA PHE A 23 7.88 -2.42 -9.20
C PHE A 23 8.89 -2.26 -8.08
N SER A 24 8.92 -1.07 -7.47
CA SER A 24 9.76 -0.80 -6.30
C SER A 24 9.20 -1.46 -5.05
N LEU A 25 10.05 -2.17 -4.30
CA LEU A 25 9.68 -2.67 -2.97
C LEU A 25 9.30 -1.53 -2.02
N GLU A 26 9.95 -0.38 -2.14
CA GLU A 26 9.66 0.79 -1.29
C GLU A 26 8.26 1.35 -1.56
N GLU A 27 7.88 1.54 -2.83
CA GLU A 27 6.53 1.98 -3.20
C GLU A 27 5.47 0.97 -2.77
N PHE A 28 5.77 -0.32 -2.90
CA PHE A 28 4.85 -1.37 -2.50
C PHE A 28 4.65 -1.41 -0.98
N THR A 29 5.72 -1.30 -0.20
CA THR A 29 5.64 -1.21 1.27
C THR A 29 4.88 0.03 1.70
N LEU A 30 5.14 1.19 1.07
CA LEU A 30 4.40 2.42 1.35
C LEU A 30 2.90 2.20 1.11
N GLY A 31 2.55 1.65 -0.06
CA GLY A 31 1.17 1.34 -0.39
C GLY A 31 0.49 0.38 0.57
N MET A 32 1.17 -0.70 0.95
CA MET A 32 0.62 -1.64 1.93
C MET A 32 0.32 -0.99 3.28
N ASN A 33 1.10 0.01 3.69
CA ASN A 33 0.86 0.72 4.95
C ASN A 33 -0.27 1.75 4.84
N VAL A 34 -0.40 2.44 3.71
CA VAL A 34 -1.54 3.35 3.43
C VAL A 34 -2.86 2.57 3.45
N GLU A 35 -2.94 1.45 2.74
CA GLU A 35 -4.17 0.63 2.71
C GLU A 35 -4.50 0.01 4.07
N LEU A 36 -3.48 -0.31 4.89
CA LEU A 36 -3.67 -0.78 6.27
C LEU A 36 -4.24 0.34 7.15
N GLU A 37 -3.72 1.56 7.02
CA GLU A 37 -4.18 2.72 7.77
C GLU A 37 -5.65 3.01 7.46
N HIS A 38 -6.04 3.05 6.18
CA HIS A 38 -7.43 3.24 5.78
C HIS A 38 -8.35 2.17 6.39
N GLY A 39 -7.98 0.89 6.35
CA GLY A 39 -8.78 -0.17 6.96
C GLY A 39 -8.84 -0.08 8.49
N SER A 40 -7.72 0.24 9.14
CA SER A 40 -7.64 0.35 10.60
C SER A 40 -8.36 1.59 11.15
N HIS A 41 -8.37 2.69 10.39
CA HIS A 41 -8.98 3.96 10.79
C HIS A 41 -10.47 4.02 10.48
N ASP A 42 -10.90 3.52 9.32
CA ASP A 42 -12.25 3.68 8.78
C ASP A 42 -12.99 2.34 8.63
N PRO A 43 -13.79 1.92 9.63
CA PRO A 43 -14.49 0.64 9.61
C PRO A 43 -15.44 0.46 8.42
N GLU A 44 -16.04 1.55 7.93
CA GLU A 44 -16.88 1.54 6.72
C GLU A 44 -16.16 1.12 5.44
N THR A 45 -14.84 1.32 5.37
CA THR A 45 -14.00 0.98 4.20
C THR A 45 -12.98 -0.12 4.49
N ASN A 46 -13.02 -0.72 5.69
CA ASN A 46 -12.14 -1.84 6.06
C ASN A 46 -12.52 -3.14 5.34
N ILE A 47 -11.96 -3.33 4.16
CA ILE A 47 -12.16 -4.53 3.35
C ILE A 47 -11.04 -5.57 3.50
N THR A 48 -9.91 -5.21 4.13
CA THR A 48 -8.74 -6.08 4.26
C THR A 48 -8.69 -6.81 5.60
N ASN A 49 -9.26 -6.21 6.67
CA ASN A 49 -9.16 -6.71 8.04
C ASN A 49 -7.72 -7.08 8.43
N ASP A 50 -6.78 -6.20 8.10
CA ASP A 50 -5.34 -6.36 8.32
C ASP A 50 -4.72 -7.59 7.61
N ASP A 51 -5.44 -8.27 6.71
CA ASP A 51 -4.91 -9.41 5.95
C ASP A 51 -3.83 -8.94 4.97
N PRO A 52 -2.57 -9.37 5.13
CA PRO A 52 -1.47 -8.86 4.30
C PRO A 52 -1.67 -9.11 2.81
N ILE A 53 -2.32 -10.21 2.43
CA ILE A 53 -2.51 -10.59 1.03
C ILE A 53 -3.61 -9.72 0.38
N LEU A 54 -4.69 -9.43 1.09
CA LEU A 54 -5.72 -8.51 0.61
C LEU A 54 -5.17 -7.09 0.50
N THR A 55 -4.47 -6.61 1.54
CA THR A 55 -3.84 -5.28 1.55
C THR A 55 -2.82 -5.14 0.42
N GLY A 56 -1.93 -6.12 0.26
CA GLY A 56 -0.94 -6.13 -0.83
C GLY A 56 -1.56 -6.16 -2.22
N LYS A 57 -2.71 -6.82 -2.42
CA LYS A 57 -3.39 -6.83 -3.73
C LYS A 57 -3.94 -5.46 -4.12
N ILE A 58 -4.47 -4.70 -3.17
CA ILE A 58 -4.97 -3.34 -3.42
C ILE A 58 -3.79 -2.44 -3.77
N ALA A 59 -2.73 -2.47 -2.95
CA ALA A 59 -1.50 -1.74 -3.23
C ALA A 59 -0.90 -2.06 -4.60
N PHE A 60 -0.88 -3.35 -4.96
CA PHE A 60 -0.39 -3.76 -6.27
C PHE A 60 -1.27 -3.30 -7.42
N ALA A 61 -2.59 -3.24 -7.24
CA ALA A 61 -3.51 -2.77 -8.28
C ALA A 61 -3.22 -1.30 -8.63
N HIS A 62 -3.02 -0.44 -7.63
CA HIS A 62 -2.69 0.97 -7.85
C HIS A 62 -1.33 1.17 -8.54
N LEU A 63 -0.30 0.43 -8.11
CA LEU A 63 1.02 0.52 -8.74
C LEU A 63 1.01 0.07 -10.21
N LYS A 64 0.12 -0.86 -10.58
CA LYS A 64 -0.07 -1.27 -11.98
C LYS A 64 -0.67 -0.19 -12.86
N GLU A 65 -1.45 0.72 -12.30
CA GLU A 65 -2.03 1.85 -13.03
C GLU A 65 -1.04 3.01 -13.10
N ILE A 66 -0.39 3.32 -11.97
CA ILE A 66 0.56 4.43 -11.84
C ILE A 66 1.74 3.96 -10.99
N PRO A 67 2.96 3.79 -11.56
CA PRO A 67 4.11 3.19 -10.84
C PRO A 67 4.57 3.93 -9.58
N ASN A 68 4.20 5.20 -9.41
CA ASN A 68 4.49 6.04 -8.24
C ASN A 68 3.22 6.56 -7.55
N TYR A 69 2.13 5.79 -7.61
CA TYR A 69 0.81 6.16 -7.10
C TYR A 69 0.86 6.71 -5.66
N TYR A 70 1.54 6.01 -4.75
CA TYR A 70 1.52 6.36 -3.33
C TYR A 70 2.34 7.61 -3.00
N LYS A 71 3.41 7.88 -3.75
CA LYS A 71 4.10 9.18 -3.67
C LYS A 71 3.22 10.34 -4.14
N LEU A 72 2.40 10.13 -5.16
CA LEU A 72 1.48 11.18 -5.63
C LEU A 72 0.34 11.40 -4.64
N LEU A 73 -0.17 10.32 -4.02
CA LEU A 73 -1.19 10.40 -2.98
C LEU A 73 -0.68 11.22 -1.79
N GLU A 74 0.50 10.89 -1.25
CA GLU A 74 1.14 11.63 -0.15
C GLU A 74 1.24 13.14 -0.46
N GLN A 75 1.66 13.50 -1.68
CA GLN A 75 1.76 14.90 -2.11
C GLN A 75 0.41 15.62 -2.12
N ILE A 76 -0.66 14.94 -2.57
CA ILE A 76 -2.00 15.52 -2.64
C ILE A 76 -2.59 15.68 -1.23
N GLU A 77 -2.37 14.70 -0.35
CA GLU A 77 -2.82 14.76 1.05
C GLU A 77 -2.10 15.88 1.81
N GLU A 78 -0.77 15.99 1.67
CA GLU A 78 0.00 17.10 2.25
C GLU A 78 -0.46 18.46 1.73
N GLU A 79 -0.87 18.56 0.46
CA GLU A 79 -1.44 19.79 -0.09
C GLU A 79 -2.80 20.12 0.55
N ALA A 80 -3.67 19.12 0.69
CA ALA A 80 -4.98 19.27 1.30
C ALA A 80 -4.92 19.61 2.80
N GLU A 81 -3.92 19.11 3.54
CA GLU A 81 -3.73 19.43 4.97
C GLU A 81 -3.23 20.86 5.22
N ARG A 82 -2.59 21.48 4.22
CA ARG A 82 -2.07 22.85 4.32
C ARG A 82 -3.13 23.93 4.08
N ASP A 83 -4.24 23.57 3.44
CA ASP A 83 -5.35 24.45 3.08
C ASP A 83 -6.45 24.50 4.16
#